data_AF-A0A4U1BS73-F1
#
_entry.id   AF-A0A4U1BS73-F1
#
_cell.length_a   1.000
_cell.length_b   1.000
_cell.length_c   1.000
_cell.angle_alpha   90.00
_cell.angle_beta   90.00
_cell.angle_gamma   90.00
#
_symmetry.space_group_name_H-M   'P 1'
#
loop_
_entity.id
_entity.type
_entity.pdbx_description
1 polymer ?
#
loop_
_entity_poly.entity_id
_entity_poly.type
_entity_poly.pdbx_seq_one_letter_code
_entity_poly.pdbx_strand_id
1 'polypeptide(L)'
;MPCPLCHHSDTPHYHQDKKRHYFQCNRCHLVFADPNSLLPPNAEKQQYDQHQNNPADMGYRKFLGRLATPLLKRVQPNSQGLDFGCGPGPTLSLMCQEQGHQMAVYDPYFFPDRQPLRQQYDFVTCTEAIEHFYRPSREWQLLLSLVKPGGTLGLMTKLVKDVDAFANWHYKNDPTHVSFFSRLTFRYLAEQDNLQIEFIGNDVILLQKSA
;
A
#
# COMPACT_ATOMS: atom_id res chain seq x y z
N MET A 1 -22.10 1.53 7.59
CA MET A 1 -21.08 1.68 8.67
C MET A 1 -20.05 2.69 8.19
N PRO A 2 -19.41 3.53 9.02
CA PRO A 2 -18.51 4.55 8.49
C PRO A 2 -17.34 3.94 7.70
N CYS A 3 -17.01 4.52 6.54
CA CYS A 3 -15.85 4.14 5.74
C CYS A 3 -14.55 4.29 6.56
N PRO A 4 -13.66 3.29 6.59
CA PRO A 4 -12.45 3.34 7.42
C PRO A 4 -11.36 4.31 6.89
N LEU A 5 -11.53 4.81 5.66
CA LEU A 5 -10.62 5.77 5.01
C LEU A 5 -11.10 7.22 5.10
N CYS A 6 -12.34 7.52 4.72
CA CYS A 6 -12.84 8.92 4.68
C CYS A 6 -13.95 9.22 5.70
N HIS A 7 -14.33 8.23 6.51
CA HIS A 7 -15.36 8.33 7.55
C HIS A 7 -16.78 8.69 7.05
N HIS A 8 -17.01 8.66 5.74
CA HIS A 8 -18.34 8.83 5.18
C HIS A 8 -19.26 7.67 5.58
N SER A 9 -20.53 7.96 5.86
CA SER A 9 -21.50 6.99 6.35
C SER A 9 -22.16 6.16 5.26
N ASP A 10 -22.20 6.67 4.02
CA ASP A 10 -22.82 5.99 2.89
C ASP A 10 -21.89 4.91 2.32
N THR A 11 -22.06 3.70 2.84
CA THR A 11 -21.29 2.51 2.50
C THR A 11 -22.22 1.35 2.16
N PRO A 12 -22.86 1.34 0.98
CA PRO A 12 -23.69 0.22 0.56
C PRO A 12 -22.91 -1.10 0.56
N HIS A 13 -23.66 -2.19 0.71
CA HIS A 13 -23.13 -3.54 0.50
C HIS A 13 -22.61 -3.67 -0.93
N TYR A 14 -21.40 -4.20 -1.10
CA TYR A 14 -20.73 -4.34 -2.38
C TYR A 14 -20.73 -5.79 -2.86
N HIS A 15 -20.31 -6.71 -2.00
CA HIS A 15 -20.23 -8.13 -2.32
C HIS A 15 -20.18 -8.97 -1.03
N GLN A 16 -20.48 -10.25 -1.13
CA GLN A 16 -20.31 -11.21 -0.05
C GLN A 16 -19.66 -12.48 -0.62
N ASP A 17 -18.58 -12.94 0.03
CA ASP A 17 -18.04 -14.28 -0.20
C ASP A 17 -18.54 -15.27 0.88
N LYS A 18 -18.04 -16.51 0.87
CA LYS A 18 -18.46 -17.54 1.83
C LYS A 18 -18.21 -17.20 3.31
N LYS A 19 -17.34 -16.23 3.59
CA LYS A 19 -16.85 -15.89 4.92
C LYS A 19 -17.10 -14.43 5.32
N ARG A 20 -17.13 -13.50 4.36
CA ARG A 20 -17.07 -12.06 4.63
C ARG A 20 -18.04 -11.26 3.77
N HIS A 21 -18.56 -10.20 4.37
CA HIS A 21 -19.21 -9.10 3.66
C HIS A 21 -18.21 -8.02 3.31
N TYR A 22 -18.43 -7.36 2.18
CA TYR A 22 -17.66 -6.24 1.70
C TYR A 22 -18.60 -5.07 1.42
N PHE A 23 -18.15 -3.87 1.73
CA PHE A 23 -18.88 -2.62 1.53
C PHE A 23 -18.07 -1.68 0.66
N GLN A 24 -18.75 -0.81 -0.09
CA GLN A 24 -18.08 0.22 -0.89
C GLN A 24 -18.53 1.60 -0.42
N CYS A 25 -17.58 2.50 -0.19
CA CYS A 25 -17.89 3.89 0.11
C CYS A 25 -18.31 4.66 -1.15
N ASN A 26 -19.46 5.33 -1.14
CA ASN A 26 -19.92 6.14 -2.28
C ASN A 26 -19.14 7.45 -2.48
N ARG A 27 -18.32 7.86 -1.50
CA ARG A 27 -17.47 9.07 -1.59
C ARG A 27 -16.06 8.78 -2.10
N CYS A 28 -15.33 7.88 -1.43
CA CYS A 28 -13.93 7.59 -1.78
C CYS A 28 -13.78 6.29 -2.58
N HIS A 29 -14.86 5.59 -2.90
CA HIS A 29 -14.88 4.34 -3.67
C HIS A 29 -14.05 3.17 -3.09
N LEU A 30 -13.53 3.30 -1.86
CA LEU A 30 -12.84 2.21 -1.18
C LEU A 30 -13.82 1.05 -0.97
N VAL A 31 -13.41 -0.14 -1.39
CA VAL A 31 -14.08 -1.40 -0.99
C VAL A 31 -13.36 -1.92 0.25
N PHE A 32 -14.08 -2.29 1.29
CA PHE A 32 -13.48 -2.78 2.54
C PHE A 32 -14.28 -3.94 3.13
N ALA A 33 -13.58 -4.84 3.82
CA ALA A 33 -14.19 -5.97 4.50
C ALA A 33 -14.92 -5.52 5.78
N ASP A 34 -15.95 -6.27 6.18
CA ASP A 34 -16.63 -6.07 7.46
C ASP A 34 -15.62 -6.16 8.63
N PRO A 35 -15.52 -5.16 9.53
CA PRO A 35 -14.61 -5.18 10.67
C PRO A 35 -14.81 -6.35 11.63
N ASN A 36 -16.00 -6.97 11.63
CA ASN A 36 -16.24 -8.17 12.43
C ASN A 36 -15.55 -9.42 11.85
N SER A 37 -14.97 -9.32 10.65
CA SER A 37 -14.25 -10.40 9.99
C SER A 37 -12.72 -10.27 10.00
N LEU A 38 -12.19 -9.24 10.68
CA LEU A 38 -10.75 -9.01 10.76
C LEU A 38 -10.08 -10.08 11.63
N LEU A 39 -8.87 -10.47 11.23
CA LEU A 39 -8.10 -11.47 11.98
C LEU A 39 -7.53 -10.86 13.26
N PRO A 40 -7.41 -11.65 14.34
CA PRO A 40 -6.58 -11.26 15.47
C PRO A 40 -5.10 -11.20 15.06
N PRO A 41 -4.26 -10.34 15.66
CA PRO A 41 -2.86 -10.14 15.24
C PRO A 41 -2.02 -11.42 15.15
N ASN A 42 -2.23 -12.38 16.06
CA ASN A 42 -1.49 -13.65 16.01
C ASN A 42 -1.82 -14.48 14.77
N ALA A 43 -3.08 -14.46 14.30
CA ALA A 43 -3.50 -15.18 13.11
C ALA A 43 -3.03 -14.47 11.83
N GLU A 44 -2.96 -13.14 11.81
CA GLU A 44 -2.32 -12.40 10.72
C GLU A 44 -0.85 -12.76 10.57
N LYS A 45 -0.08 -12.70 11.68
CA LYS A 45 1.35 -12.99 11.64
C LYS A 45 1.63 -14.39 11.08
N GLN A 46 0.80 -15.38 11.44
CA GLN A 46 0.90 -16.74 10.88
C GLN A 46 0.69 -16.80 9.35
N GLN A 47 -0.10 -15.89 8.78
CA GLN A 47 -0.20 -15.76 7.32
C GLN A 47 1.03 -15.05 6.75
N TYR A 48 1.49 -13.97 7.39
CA TYR A 48 2.68 -13.26 6.95
C TYR A 48 3.95 -14.14 6.99
N ASP A 49 4.08 -15.02 7.98
CA ASP A 49 5.20 -15.96 8.12
C ASP A 49 5.29 -16.98 6.96
N GLN A 50 4.23 -17.13 6.13
CA GLN A 50 4.25 -17.97 4.92
C GLN A 50 4.90 -17.26 3.71
N HIS A 51 5.14 -15.94 3.79
CA HIS A 51 5.69 -15.17 2.69
C HIS A 51 7.19 -15.44 2.53
N GLN A 52 7.60 -15.69 1.28
CA GLN A 52 8.99 -15.93 0.90
C GLN A 52 9.55 -14.72 0.14
N ASN A 53 9.89 -13.66 0.86
CA ASN A 53 10.55 -12.49 0.27
C ASN A 53 12.05 -12.79 0.14
N ASN A 54 12.45 -13.42 -0.97
CA ASN A 54 13.84 -13.76 -1.23
C ASN A 54 14.51 -12.71 -2.14
N PRO A 55 15.52 -11.95 -1.68
CA PRO A 55 16.25 -10.99 -2.50
C PRO A 55 17.03 -11.60 -3.67
N ALA A 56 17.32 -12.90 -3.63
CA ALA A 56 17.97 -13.61 -4.74
C ALA A 56 16.98 -14.12 -5.80
N ASP A 57 15.67 -14.04 -5.55
CA ASP A 57 14.65 -14.43 -6.53
C ASP A 57 14.50 -13.34 -7.60
N MET A 58 14.96 -13.66 -8.81
CA MET A 58 14.88 -12.75 -9.96
C MET A 58 13.45 -12.47 -10.43
N GLY A 59 12.52 -13.41 -10.22
CA GLY A 59 11.10 -13.22 -10.47
C GLY A 59 10.51 -12.18 -9.51
N TYR A 60 10.85 -12.29 -8.22
CA TYR A 60 10.42 -11.32 -7.21
C TYR A 60 11.03 -9.92 -7.45
N ARG A 61 12.33 -9.84 -7.75
CA ARG A 61 12.97 -8.58 -8.15
C ARG A 61 12.33 -7.96 -9.39
N LYS A 62 11.98 -8.77 -10.39
CA LYS A 62 11.25 -8.30 -11.58
C LYS A 62 9.86 -7.77 -11.22
N PHE A 63 9.16 -8.44 -10.31
CA PHE A 63 7.86 -8.00 -9.79
C PHE A 63 7.97 -6.63 -9.09
N LEU A 64 8.91 -6.47 -8.16
CA LEU A 64 9.18 -5.20 -7.46
C LEU A 64 9.71 -4.11 -8.41
N GLY A 65 10.44 -4.52 -9.46
CA GLY A 65 10.95 -3.63 -10.51
C GLY A 65 9.85 -2.85 -11.22
N ARG A 66 8.60 -3.34 -11.23
CA ARG A 66 7.46 -2.61 -11.78
C ARG A 66 7.23 -1.28 -11.07
N LEU A 67 7.45 -1.21 -9.75
CA LEU A 67 7.47 0.04 -8.98
C LEU A 67 8.83 0.72 -9.03
N ALA A 68 9.90 -0.03 -8.75
CA ALA A 68 11.24 0.56 -8.55
C ALA A 68 11.73 1.28 -9.80
N THR A 69 11.61 0.66 -10.98
CA THR A 69 12.12 1.24 -12.24
C THR A 69 11.51 2.61 -12.58
N PRO A 70 10.18 2.80 -12.57
CA PRO A 70 9.63 4.13 -12.82
C PRO A 70 9.84 5.11 -11.67
N LEU A 71 9.85 4.67 -10.41
CA LEU A 71 10.11 5.53 -9.26
C LEU A 71 11.51 6.14 -9.33
N LEU A 72 12.54 5.31 -9.54
CA LEU A 72 13.94 5.75 -9.55
C LEU A 72 14.29 6.68 -10.72
N LYS A 73 13.45 6.74 -11.77
CA LYS A 73 13.58 7.75 -12.83
C LYS A 73 13.13 9.15 -12.41
N ARG A 74 12.39 9.28 -11.30
CA ARG A 74 11.83 10.54 -10.77
C ARG A 74 12.57 11.04 -9.53
N VAL A 75 13.37 10.18 -8.91
CA VAL A 75 14.10 10.48 -7.68
C VAL A 75 15.51 10.98 -8.03
N GLN A 76 16.01 11.94 -7.27
CA GLN A 76 17.37 12.47 -7.47
C GLN A 76 18.43 11.44 -7.04
N PRO A 77 19.62 11.45 -7.67
CA PRO A 77 20.72 10.59 -7.23
C PRO A 77 21.04 10.78 -5.74
N ASN A 78 21.42 9.69 -5.05
CA ASN A 78 21.77 9.69 -3.62
C ASN A 78 20.64 10.13 -2.66
N SER A 79 19.38 10.06 -3.09
CA SER A 79 18.23 10.31 -2.22
C SER A 79 18.08 9.31 -1.06
N GLN A 80 17.38 9.75 -0.02
CA GLN A 80 16.96 8.96 1.13
C GLN A 80 15.54 8.42 0.93
N GLY A 81 15.36 7.11 1.08
CA GLY A 81 14.09 6.42 0.95
C GLY A 81 13.71 5.58 2.16
N LEU A 82 12.43 5.26 2.26
CA LEU A 82 11.86 4.31 3.22
C LEU A 82 11.07 3.24 2.50
N ASP A 83 11.31 1.98 2.83
CA ASP A 83 10.45 0.86 2.46
C ASP A 83 9.49 0.51 3.61
N PHE A 84 8.23 0.93 3.48
CA PHE A 84 7.18 0.75 4.48
C PHE A 84 6.37 -0.52 4.20
N GLY A 85 6.26 -1.40 5.19
CA GLY A 85 5.66 -2.74 5.02
C GLY A 85 6.60 -3.67 4.25
N CYS A 86 7.90 -3.63 4.55
CA CYS A 86 8.92 -4.34 3.77
C CYS A 86 8.90 -5.88 3.93
N GLY A 87 8.12 -6.41 4.86
CA GLY A 87 8.05 -7.85 5.14
C GLY A 87 9.37 -8.42 5.71
N PRO A 88 9.55 -9.75 5.71
CA PRO A 88 10.72 -10.41 6.32
C PRO A 88 12.03 -10.26 5.54
N GLY A 89 11.94 -9.96 4.24
CA GLY A 89 13.09 -9.80 3.34
C GLY A 89 12.95 -8.54 2.51
N PRO A 90 13.55 -7.40 2.92
CA PRO A 90 13.28 -6.09 2.34
C PRO A 90 13.98 -5.90 0.98
N THR A 91 13.65 -6.72 -0.01
CA THR A 91 14.28 -6.79 -1.34
C THR A 91 14.22 -5.45 -2.08
N LEU A 92 13.12 -4.70 -1.96
CA LEU A 92 12.98 -3.41 -2.62
C LEU A 92 13.99 -2.39 -2.09
N SER A 93 14.20 -2.35 -0.77
CA SER A 93 15.24 -1.51 -0.17
C SER A 93 16.64 -1.84 -0.70
N LEU A 94 16.98 -3.12 -0.86
CA LEU A 94 18.26 -3.56 -1.43
C LEU A 94 18.40 -3.12 -2.89
N MET A 95 17.35 -3.31 -3.70
CA MET A 95 17.32 -2.86 -5.10
C MET A 95 17.55 -1.35 -5.22
N CYS A 96 16.97 -0.54 -4.34
CA CYS A 96 17.20 0.91 -4.32
C CYS A 96 18.62 1.28 -3.86
N GLN A 97 19.17 0.56 -2.88
CA GLN A 97 20.56 0.75 -2.43
C GLN A 97 21.58 0.44 -3.52
N GLU A 98 21.37 -0.62 -4.29
CA GLU A 98 22.20 -0.97 -5.46
C GLU A 98 22.18 0.13 -6.55
N GLN A 99 21.18 1.00 -6.55
CA GLN A 99 21.09 2.17 -7.44
C GLN A 99 21.67 3.46 -6.80
N GLY A 100 22.28 3.36 -5.63
CA GLY A 100 22.97 4.47 -4.96
C GLY A 100 22.12 5.25 -3.95
N HIS A 101 20.94 4.77 -3.58
CA HIS A 101 20.08 5.43 -2.59
C HIS A 101 20.33 4.94 -1.17
N GLN A 102 20.08 5.80 -0.19
CA GLN A 102 20.08 5.40 1.22
C GLN A 102 18.68 4.93 1.58
N MET A 103 18.55 3.73 2.17
CA MET A 103 17.25 3.15 2.51
C MET A 103 17.13 2.86 4.00
N ALA A 104 16.01 3.28 4.56
CA ALA A 104 15.45 2.74 5.80
C ALA A 104 14.35 1.73 5.48
N VAL A 105 14.01 0.89 6.46
CA VAL A 105 12.94 -0.11 6.34
C VAL A 105 12.05 -0.05 7.58
N TYR A 106 10.77 -0.35 7.42
CA TYR A 106 9.84 -0.48 8.52
C TYR A 106 8.79 -1.54 8.23
N ASP A 107 8.51 -2.40 9.20
CA ASP A 107 7.41 -3.35 9.13
C ASP A 107 6.93 -3.67 10.56
N PRO A 108 5.63 -3.59 10.87
CA PRO A 108 5.14 -3.79 12.24
C PRO A 108 5.43 -5.18 12.83
N TYR A 109 5.64 -6.20 12.00
CA TYR A 109 5.90 -7.58 12.43
C TYR A 109 7.36 -7.98 12.31
N PHE A 110 8.05 -7.56 11.24
CA PHE A 110 9.42 -8.01 10.92
C PHE A 110 10.51 -6.99 11.26
N PHE A 111 10.19 -5.69 11.16
CA PHE A 111 11.11 -4.59 11.44
C PHE A 111 10.41 -3.53 12.32
N PRO A 112 10.03 -3.87 13.56
CA PRO A 112 9.08 -3.08 14.37
C PRO A 112 9.67 -1.79 14.95
N ASP A 113 10.96 -1.51 14.71
CA ASP A 113 11.58 -0.26 15.14
C ASP A 113 10.90 0.93 14.47
N ARG A 114 10.38 1.84 15.29
CA ARG A 114 9.64 3.03 14.84
C ARG A 114 10.53 4.24 14.59
N GLN A 115 11.84 4.15 14.80
CA GLN A 115 12.76 5.27 14.51
C GLN A 115 12.66 5.79 13.06
N PRO A 116 12.55 4.93 12.02
CA PRO A 116 12.34 5.40 10.65
C PRO A 116 11.09 6.26 10.47
N LEU A 117 10.07 6.08 11.32
CA LEU A 117 8.81 6.84 11.24
C LEU A 117 8.91 8.27 11.83
N ARG A 118 10.09 8.68 12.30
CA ARG A 118 10.32 9.99 12.95
C ARG A 118 11.02 11.01 12.05
N GLN A 119 11.25 10.68 10.79
CA GLN A 119 11.90 11.54 9.82
C GLN A 119 11.17 11.51 8.48
N GLN A 120 11.59 12.37 7.56
CA GLN A 120 11.02 12.45 6.22
C GLN A 120 12.03 12.02 5.16
N TYR A 121 11.52 11.49 4.07
CA TYR A 121 12.26 10.87 2.98
C TYR A 121 11.96 11.56 1.66
N ASP A 122 12.94 11.52 0.75
CA ASP A 122 12.76 12.00 -0.62
C ASP A 122 11.77 11.10 -1.38
N PHE A 123 11.71 9.82 -1.00
CA PHE A 123 10.67 8.90 -1.45
C PHE A 123 10.30 7.87 -0.38
N VAL A 124 9.06 7.38 -0.44
CA VAL A 124 8.58 6.28 0.41
C VAL A 124 7.95 5.22 -0.50
N THR A 125 8.25 3.95 -0.27
CA THR A 125 7.61 2.82 -0.96
C THR A 125 6.70 2.05 -0.02
N CYS A 126 5.61 1.51 -0.56
CA CYS A 126 4.69 0.61 0.15
C CYS A 126 4.09 -0.37 -0.86
N THR A 127 4.67 -1.58 -0.94
CA THR A 127 4.31 -2.61 -1.93
C THR A 127 3.66 -3.81 -1.28
N GLU A 128 2.49 -4.20 -1.78
CA GLU A 128 1.67 -5.30 -1.26
C GLU A 128 1.51 -5.20 0.27
N ALA A 129 1.12 -4.02 0.74
CA ALA A 129 1.05 -3.69 2.16
C ALA A 129 -0.17 -2.83 2.52
N ILE A 130 -0.55 -1.88 1.65
CA ILE A 130 -1.65 -0.94 1.89
C ILE A 130 -3.01 -1.65 2.00
N GLU A 131 -3.16 -2.81 1.36
CA GLU A 131 -4.37 -3.64 1.41
C GLU A 131 -4.67 -4.25 2.79
N HIS A 132 -3.67 -4.33 3.65
CA HIS A 132 -3.78 -4.85 5.02
C HIS A 132 -4.14 -3.76 6.04
N PHE A 133 -4.26 -2.49 5.61
CA PHE A 133 -4.52 -1.40 6.54
C PHE A 133 -5.93 -1.49 7.11
N TYR A 134 -6.03 -1.71 8.42
CA TYR A 134 -7.29 -1.67 9.17
C TYR A 134 -7.84 -0.26 9.36
N ARG A 135 -6.96 0.74 9.42
CA ARG A 135 -7.31 2.15 9.64
C ARG A 135 -6.68 3.01 8.54
N PRO A 136 -6.98 2.75 7.25
CA PRO A 136 -6.28 3.34 6.12
C PRO A 136 -6.31 4.87 6.15
N SER A 137 -7.28 5.52 6.81
CA SER A 137 -7.24 6.96 7.15
C SER A 137 -5.95 7.37 7.89
N ARG A 138 -5.63 6.67 8.98
CA ARG A 138 -4.43 6.92 9.81
C ARG A 138 -3.16 6.55 9.07
N GLU A 139 -3.13 5.36 8.46
CA GLU A 139 -1.92 4.88 7.79
C GLU A 139 -1.60 5.69 6.53
N TRP A 140 -2.61 6.16 5.79
CA TRP A 140 -2.42 7.10 4.68
C TRP A 140 -1.77 8.41 5.13
N GLN A 141 -2.30 9.02 6.20
CA GLN A 141 -1.74 10.25 6.76
C GLN A 141 -0.31 10.04 7.28
N LEU A 142 -0.02 8.87 7.87
CA LEU A 142 1.34 8.50 8.24
C LEU A 142 2.25 8.45 7.00
N LEU A 143 1.87 7.70 5.95
CA LEU A 143 2.67 7.63 4.71
C LEU A 143 2.96 9.02 4.15
N LEU A 144 1.96 9.90 4.05
CA LEU A 144 2.15 11.26 3.54
C LEU A 144 3.02 12.14 4.46
N SER A 145 2.99 11.92 5.77
CA SER A 145 3.84 12.64 6.72
C SER A 145 5.32 12.30 6.58
N LEU A 146 5.63 11.09 6.10
CA LEU A 146 6.98 10.58 5.89
C LEU A 146 7.60 11.07 4.58
N VAL A 147 6.81 11.62 3.66
CA VAL A 147 7.30 12.12 2.37
C VAL A 147 7.59 13.61 2.49
N LYS A 148 8.80 14.05 2.11
CA LYS A 148 9.17 15.48 2.05
C LYS A 148 8.31 16.25 1.04
N PRO A 149 8.17 17.58 1.17
CA PRO A 149 7.69 18.41 0.05
C PRO A 149 8.50 18.13 -1.22
N GLY A 150 7.82 18.02 -2.37
CA GLY A 150 8.42 17.61 -3.64
C GLY A 150 8.77 16.11 -3.76
N GLY A 151 8.69 15.35 -2.65
CA GLY A 151 8.99 13.92 -2.60
C GLY A 151 7.89 13.03 -3.17
N THR A 152 8.20 11.75 -3.36
CA THR A 152 7.29 10.78 -4.02
C THR A 152 6.91 9.61 -3.11
N LEU A 153 5.61 9.30 -3.01
CA LEU A 153 5.08 8.05 -2.48
C LEU A 153 4.84 7.08 -3.64
N GLY A 154 5.55 5.94 -3.62
CA GLY A 154 5.38 4.85 -4.56
C GLY A 154 4.60 3.69 -3.94
N LEU A 155 3.45 3.37 -4.51
CA LEU A 155 2.59 2.28 -4.05
C LEU A 155 2.52 1.19 -5.12
N MET A 156 2.47 -0.07 -4.68
CA MET A 156 2.10 -1.18 -5.53
C MET A 156 1.07 -2.05 -4.81
N THR A 157 -0.11 -2.19 -5.40
CA THR A 157 -1.20 -3.04 -4.88
C THR A 157 -2.17 -3.34 -6.01
N LYS A 158 -2.88 -4.46 -5.95
CA LYS A 158 -3.86 -4.76 -6.99
C LYS A 158 -5.12 -3.91 -6.82
N LEU A 159 -5.63 -3.39 -7.94
CA LEU A 159 -6.74 -2.43 -7.94
C LEU A 159 -8.10 -3.09 -8.21
N VAL A 160 -9.12 -2.69 -7.45
CA VAL A 160 -10.52 -2.99 -7.74
C VAL A 160 -10.91 -2.37 -9.09
N LYS A 161 -11.59 -3.16 -9.93
CA LYS A 161 -12.13 -2.73 -11.23
C LYS A 161 -13.63 -2.46 -11.14
N ASP A 162 -14.39 -3.50 -10.86
CA ASP A 162 -15.85 -3.51 -10.73
C ASP A 162 -16.29 -4.70 -9.87
N VAL A 163 -17.60 -4.80 -9.62
CA VAL A 163 -18.18 -5.82 -8.72
C VAL A 163 -18.07 -7.23 -9.29
N ASP A 164 -18.20 -7.40 -10.61
CA ASP A 164 -18.15 -8.70 -11.28
C ASP A 164 -16.73 -9.28 -11.27
N ALA A 165 -15.73 -8.43 -11.54
CA ALA A 165 -14.33 -8.78 -11.39
C ALA A 165 -13.99 -9.09 -9.94
N PHE A 166 -14.50 -8.28 -8.98
CA PHE A 166 -14.25 -8.49 -7.56
C PHE A 166 -14.80 -9.83 -7.05
N ALA A 167 -16.00 -10.23 -7.51
CA ALA A 167 -16.62 -11.49 -7.13
C ALA A 167 -15.73 -12.71 -7.43
N ASN A 168 -15.01 -12.69 -8.55
CA ASN A 168 -14.12 -13.77 -8.98
C ASN A 168 -12.64 -13.53 -8.62
N TRP A 169 -12.33 -12.42 -7.95
CA TRP A 169 -10.96 -12.04 -7.67
C TRP A 169 -10.36 -12.87 -6.53
N HIS A 170 -9.30 -13.62 -6.80
CA HIS A 170 -8.59 -14.42 -5.79
C HIS A 170 -7.90 -13.55 -4.73
N TYR A 171 -7.49 -12.33 -5.09
CA TYR A 171 -6.75 -11.44 -4.19
C TYR A 171 -7.58 -11.04 -2.97
N LYS A 172 -8.91 -10.96 -3.09
CA LYS A 172 -9.74 -10.74 -1.91
C LYS A 172 -9.71 -11.93 -0.97
N ASN A 173 -9.44 -13.16 -1.41
CA ASN A 173 -9.60 -14.37 -0.59
C ASN A 173 -8.56 -14.48 0.53
N ASP A 174 -7.47 -13.70 0.47
CA ASP A 174 -6.56 -13.56 1.59
C ASP A 174 -7.32 -12.86 2.75
N PRO A 175 -7.42 -13.50 3.92
CA PRO A 175 -8.13 -12.92 5.06
C PRO A 175 -7.44 -11.68 5.65
N THR A 176 -6.15 -11.47 5.37
CA THR A 176 -5.40 -10.27 5.76
C THR A 176 -5.67 -9.08 4.84
N HIS A 177 -6.27 -9.29 3.66
CA HIS A 177 -6.66 -8.19 2.77
C HIS A 177 -8.03 -7.66 3.18
N VAL A 178 -8.06 -6.39 3.57
CA VAL A 178 -9.22 -5.78 4.24
C VAL A 178 -9.59 -4.41 3.70
N SER A 179 -8.66 -3.73 3.03
CA SER A 179 -8.87 -2.46 2.34
C SER A 179 -8.49 -2.60 0.87
N PHE A 180 -9.45 -2.48 -0.05
CA PHE A 180 -9.24 -2.70 -1.47
C PHE A 180 -9.40 -1.40 -2.25
N PHE A 181 -8.28 -0.89 -2.74
CA PHE A 181 -8.19 0.40 -3.41
C PHE A 181 -8.55 0.28 -4.88
N SER A 182 -9.06 1.37 -5.45
CA SER A 182 -9.30 1.52 -6.88
C SER A 182 -8.58 2.76 -7.42
N ARG A 183 -8.54 2.92 -8.76
CA ARG A 183 -8.08 4.19 -9.35
C ARG A 183 -8.92 5.38 -8.89
N LEU A 184 -10.22 5.19 -8.65
CA LEU A 184 -11.10 6.25 -8.12
C LEU A 184 -10.72 6.62 -6.69
N THR A 185 -10.39 5.63 -5.85
CA THR A 185 -9.93 5.86 -4.49
C THR A 185 -8.63 6.66 -4.46
N PHE A 186 -7.65 6.29 -5.29
CA PHE A 186 -6.39 7.04 -5.33
C PHE A 186 -6.54 8.44 -5.93
N ARG A 187 -7.43 8.65 -6.90
CA ARG A 187 -7.76 10.00 -7.39
C ARG A 187 -8.40 10.86 -6.30
N TYR A 188 -9.34 10.29 -5.55
CA TYR A 188 -9.96 10.97 -4.41
C TYR A 188 -8.90 11.39 -3.38
N LEU A 189 -7.95 10.50 -3.05
CA LEU A 189 -6.88 10.82 -2.11
C LEU A 189 -5.91 11.87 -2.65
N ALA A 190 -5.55 11.76 -3.93
CA ALA A 190 -4.68 12.74 -4.59
C ALA A 190 -5.32 14.14 -4.61
N GLU A 191 -6.61 14.24 -4.90
CA GLU A 191 -7.35 15.50 -4.85
C GLU A 191 -7.42 16.06 -3.43
N GLN A 192 -7.77 15.22 -2.45
CA GLN A 192 -7.87 15.61 -1.04
C GLN A 192 -6.56 16.20 -0.50
N ASP A 193 -5.42 15.56 -0.82
CA ASP A 193 -4.12 15.90 -0.27
C ASP A 193 -3.23 16.70 -1.24
N ASN A 194 -3.81 17.23 -2.33
CA ASN A 194 -3.14 18.04 -3.36
C ASN A 194 -1.85 17.39 -3.91
N LEU A 195 -1.98 16.13 -4.34
CA LEU A 195 -0.91 15.30 -4.87
C LEU A 195 -1.03 15.18 -6.39
N GLN A 196 0.11 15.17 -7.07
CA GLN A 196 0.16 14.73 -8.46
C GLN A 196 0.15 13.21 -8.50
N ILE A 197 -0.73 12.60 -9.29
CA ILE A 197 -0.90 11.15 -9.36
C ILE A 197 -0.64 10.62 -10.75
N GLU A 198 0.12 9.52 -10.82
CA GLU A 198 0.35 8.75 -12.04
C GLU A 198 0.08 7.26 -11.79
N PHE A 199 -0.65 6.63 -12.71
CA PHE A 199 -0.87 5.19 -12.70
C PHE A 199 0.00 4.53 -13.77
N ILE A 200 0.82 3.57 -13.37
CA ILE A 200 1.73 2.85 -14.26
C ILE A 200 1.31 1.38 -14.31
N GLY A 201 0.97 0.90 -15.50
CA GLY A 201 0.43 -0.44 -15.65
C GLY A 201 -0.88 -0.63 -14.87
N ASN A 202 -1.00 -1.76 -14.17
CA ASN A 202 -2.24 -2.18 -13.53
C ASN A 202 -2.26 -1.97 -12.01
N ASP A 203 -1.11 -1.84 -11.38
CA ASP A 203 -0.94 -1.95 -9.92
C ASP A 203 0.06 -0.96 -9.33
N VAL A 204 0.75 -0.16 -10.14
CA VAL A 204 1.69 0.85 -9.64
C VAL A 204 1.05 2.24 -9.63
N ILE A 205 1.18 2.93 -8.51
CA ILE A 205 0.69 4.28 -8.29
C ILE A 205 1.83 5.12 -7.74
N LEU A 206 2.18 6.20 -8.45
CA LEU A 206 3.14 7.20 -7.98
C LEU A 206 2.37 8.47 -7.61
N LEU A 207 2.62 8.97 -6.41
CA LEU A 207 2.00 10.18 -5.87
C LEU A 207 3.10 11.15 -5.45
N GLN A 208 3.15 12.33 -6.05
CA GLN A 208 4.14 13.35 -5.71
C GLN A 208 3.50 14.46 -4.89
N LYS A 209 4.15 14.83 -3.78
CA LYS A 209 3.77 16.00 -2.99
C LYS A 209 4.19 17.27 -3.72
N SER A 210 3.34 18.30 -3.64
CA SER A 210 3.73 19.65 -4.06
C SER A 210 4.98 20.10 -3.29
N ALA A 211 5.86 20.85 -3.98
CA ALA A 211 7.09 21.40 -3.42
C ALA A 211 6.81 22.59 -2.48
#